data_AF-A0A5S3SB65-F1
#
_entry.id   AF-A0A5S3SB65-F1
#
_cell.length_a   1.000
_cell.length_b   1.000
_cell.length_c   1.000
_cell.angle_alpha   90.00
_cell.angle_beta   90.00
_cell.angle_gamma   90.00
#
_symmetry.space_group_name_H-M   'P 1'
#
loop_
_entity.id
_entity.type
_entity.pdbx_description
1 polymer ?
#
loop_
_entity_poly.entity_id
_entity_poly.type
_entity_poly.pdbx_seq_one_letter_code
_entity_poly.pdbx_strand_id
1 'polypeptide(L)'
;YKYWAIRDTTPTPEQVRLEAEVKAIHAMSGGSAGARTIAAIATNNDFELSRYRAAKLMVKLKLESCQVPQHSYKRGGNEHLEIPNLLDRQFDVVEPDTVWCGDVTYIWT
;
A
#
# COMPACT_ATOMS: atom_id res chain seq x y z
N TYR A 1 -46.08 -7.31 -2.95
CA TYR A 1 -45.69 -5.94 -3.31
C TYR A 1 -44.19 -5.94 -3.66
N LYS A 2 -43.79 -5.84 -4.95
CA LYS A 2 -42.39 -5.98 -5.42
C LYS A 2 -41.70 -4.61 -5.58
N TYR A 3 -41.64 -3.84 -4.50
CA TYR A 3 -41.07 -2.48 -4.53
C TYR A 3 -39.58 -2.44 -4.88
N TRP A 4 -38.84 -3.53 -4.68
CA TRP A 4 -37.43 -3.64 -5.05
C TRP A 4 -37.22 -3.76 -6.57
N ALA A 5 -38.21 -4.22 -7.32
CA ALA A 5 -38.11 -4.43 -8.77
C ALA A 5 -38.27 -3.12 -9.57
N ILE A 6 -38.83 -2.07 -8.94
CA ILE A 6 -39.11 -0.77 -9.56
C ILE A 6 -38.14 0.30 -9.03
N ARG A 7 -37.22 -0.06 -8.12
CA ARG A 7 -36.28 0.90 -7.56
C ARG A 7 -35.27 1.34 -8.62
N ASP A 8 -35.25 2.64 -8.88
CA ASP A 8 -34.17 3.27 -9.60
C ASP A 8 -32.85 3.04 -8.87
N THR A 9 -31.89 2.47 -9.59
CA THR A 9 -30.55 2.12 -9.08
C THR A 9 -29.50 3.13 -9.52
N THR A 10 -29.91 4.19 -10.21
CA THR A 10 -29.02 5.26 -10.66
C THR A 10 -28.40 5.97 -9.46
N PRO A 11 -27.06 6.07 -9.38
CA PRO A 11 -26.41 6.72 -8.26
C PRO A 11 -26.70 8.22 -8.26
N THR A 12 -26.99 8.77 -7.09
CA THR A 12 -27.14 10.22 -6.95
C THR A 12 -25.80 10.93 -7.14
N PRO A 13 -25.78 12.21 -7.54
CA PRO A 13 -24.52 12.96 -7.69
C PRO A 13 -23.65 12.94 -6.43
N GLU A 14 -24.26 12.97 -5.24
CA GLU A 14 -23.56 12.86 -3.95
C GLU A 14 -22.93 11.48 -3.75
N GLN A 15 -23.62 10.40 -4.15
CA GLN A 15 -23.04 9.06 -4.09
C GLN A 15 -21.83 8.93 -5.02
N VAL A 16 -21.89 9.53 -6.20
CA VAL A 16 -20.74 9.54 -7.13
C VAL A 16 -19.56 10.30 -6.53
N ARG A 17 -19.80 11.46 -5.90
CA ARG A 17 -18.75 12.22 -5.20
C ARG A 17 -18.14 11.41 -4.06
N LEU A 18 -18.97 10.77 -3.24
CA LEU A 18 -18.50 9.92 -2.14
C LEU A 18 -17.68 8.72 -2.65
N GLU A 19 -18.11 8.09 -3.74
CA GLU A 19 -17.36 6.98 -4.35
C GLU A 19 -16.01 7.44 -4.93
N ALA A 20 -15.97 8.63 -5.53
CA ALA A 20 -14.72 9.24 -6.00
C ALA A 20 -13.78 9.55 -4.82
N GLU A 21 -14.31 10.09 -3.73
CA GLU A 21 -13.55 10.38 -2.51
C GLU A 21 -12.95 9.11 -1.89
N VAL A 22 -13.73 8.05 -1.77
CA VAL A 22 -13.25 6.75 -1.27
C VAL A 22 -12.11 6.20 -2.15
N LYS A 23 -12.20 6.33 -3.48
CA LYS A 23 -11.11 5.94 -4.39
C LYS A 23 -9.88 6.82 -4.21
N ALA A 24 -10.06 8.12 -4.06
CA ALA A 24 -8.96 9.08 -3.86
C ALA A 24 -8.20 8.76 -2.56
N ILE A 25 -8.90 8.57 -1.44
CA ILE A 25 -8.29 8.21 -0.17
C ILE A 25 -7.50 6.90 -0.26
N HIS A 26 -8.07 5.88 -0.90
CA HIS A 26 -7.41 4.60 -1.08
C HIS A 26 -6.14 4.72 -1.95
N ALA A 27 -6.22 5.49 -3.04
CA ALA A 27 -5.07 5.75 -3.92
C ALA A 27 -3.97 6.54 -3.20
N MET A 28 -4.31 7.59 -2.44
CA MET A 28 -3.36 8.39 -1.64
C MET A 28 -2.59 7.53 -0.63
N SER A 29 -3.24 6.49 -0.09
CA SER A 29 -2.62 5.55 0.84
C SER A 29 -1.76 4.46 0.19
N GLY A 30 -1.64 4.45 -1.14
CA GLY A 30 -0.97 3.38 -1.89
C GLY A 30 -1.65 2.02 -1.75
N GLY A 31 -2.98 1.99 -1.56
CA GLY A 31 -3.76 0.76 -1.39
C GLY A 31 -3.83 0.23 0.05
N SER A 32 -3.22 0.91 1.02
CA SER A 32 -3.16 0.45 2.41
C SER A 32 -4.35 0.86 3.27
N ALA A 33 -5.11 1.90 2.89
CA ALA A 33 -6.23 2.40 3.67
C ALA A 33 -7.42 1.43 3.64
N GLY A 34 -7.73 0.88 4.81
CA GLY A 34 -8.94 0.10 5.06
C GLY A 34 -10.13 0.94 5.48
N ALA A 35 -11.26 0.27 5.70
CA ALA A 35 -12.56 0.91 5.98
C ALA A 35 -12.54 1.89 7.16
N ARG A 36 -11.69 1.66 8.17
CA ARG A 36 -11.57 2.56 9.33
C ARG A 36 -10.88 3.87 8.95
N THR A 37 -9.76 3.78 8.24
CA THR A 37 -8.99 4.93 7.77
C THR A 37 -9.78 5.73 6.75
N ILE A 38 -10.44 5.04 5.81
CA ILE A 38 -11.32 5.68 4.82
C ILE A 38 -12.46 6.42 5.50
N ALA A 39 -13.16 5.80 6.45
CA ALA A 39 -14.24 6.45 7.19
C ALA A 39 -13.77 7.71 7.94
N ALA A 40 -12.62 7.64 8.61
CA ALA A 40 -12.06 8.77 9.35
C ALA A 40 -11.68 9.93 8.42
N ILE A 41 -10.97 9.65 7.33
CA ILE A 41 -10.54 10.69 6.37
C ILE A 41 -11.76 11.28 5.64
N ALA A 42 -12.70 10.44 5.18
CA ALA A 42 -13.90 10.93 4.51
C ALA A 42 -14.76 11.81 5.45
N THR A 43 -14.87 11.44 6.73
CA THR A 43 -15.60 12.26 7.72
C THR A 43 -14.91 13.60 7.97
N ASN A 44 -13.58 13.65 7.93
CA ASN A 44 -12.84 14.92 8.00
C ASN A 44 -13.01 15.77 6.73
N ASN A 45 -13.36 15.15 5.60
CA ASN A 45 -13.64 15.81 4.33
C ASN A 45 -15.15 16.07 4.13
N ASP A 46 -15.89 16.26 5.23
CA ASP A 46 -17.33 16.55 5.28
C ASP A 46 -18.27 15.45 4.72
N PHE A 47 -17.76 14.24 4.50
CA PHE A 47 -18.60 13.08 4.19
C PHE A 47 -18.85 12.26 5.45
N GLU A 48 -20.01 12.44 6.09
CA GLU A 48 -20.43 11.61 7.22
C GLU A 48 -20.49 10.12 6.82
N LEU A 49 -19.40 9.40 7.07
CA LEU A 49 -19.19 8.04 6.59
C LEU A 49 -18.86 7.12 7.76
N SER A 50 -19.81 6.26 8.11
CA SER A 50 -19.56 5.21 9.10
C SER A 50 -18.61 4.15 8.56
N ARG A 51 -17.85 3.51 9.46
CA ARG A 51 -16.97 2.37 9.13
C ARG A 51 -17.69 1.28 8.32
N TYR A 52 -18.94 0.98 8.66
CA TYR A 52 -19.72 -0.07 7.98
C TYR A 52 -20.10 0.35 6.55
N ARG A 53 -20.49 1.60 6.34
CA ARG A 53 -20.76 2.15 4.99
C ARG A 53 -19.48 2.19 4.17
N ALA A 54 -18.35 2.61 4.75
CA ALA A 54 -17.05 2.57 4.10
C ALA A 54 -16.68 1.15 3.64
N ALA A 55 -16.86 0.14 4.50
CA ALA A 55 -16.59 -1.26 4.15
C ALA A 55 -17.47 -1.73 2.96
N LYS A 56 -18.78 -1.40 2.97
CA LYS A 56 -19.65 -1.72 1.82
C LYS A 56 -19.23 -1.00 0.54
N LEU A 57 -18.80 0.26 0.63
CA LEU A 57 -18.30 1.00 -0.53
C LEU A 57 -17.00 0.41 -1.05
N MET A 58 -16.07 0.01 -0.18
CA MET A 58 -14.86 -0.70 -0.60
C MET A 58 -15.19 -1.97 -1.38
N VAL A 59 -16.12 -2.81 -0.88
CA VAL A 59 -16.57 -4.01 -1.60
C VAL A 59 -17.22 -3.66 -2.93
N LYS A 60 -18.12 -2.66 -2.96
CA LYS A 60 -18.78 -2.18 -4.18
C LYS A 60 -17.77 -1.72 -5.23
N LEU A 61 -16.74 -1.00 -4.78
CA LEU A 61 -15.68 -0.42 -5.61
C LEU A 61 -14.52 -1.37 -5.88
N LYS A 62 -14.58 -2.61 -5.37
CA LYS A 62 -13.51 -3.62 -5.49
C LYS A 62 -12.16 -3.13 -4.95
N LEU A 63 -12.19 -2.42 -3.82
CA LEU A 63 -11.00 -1.95 -3.13
C LEU A 63 -10.66 -2.90 -2.00
N GLU A 64 -9.43 -3.38 -1.99
CA GLU A 64 -8.89 -4.26 -0.96
C GLU A 64 -7.73 -3.56 -0.25
N SER A 65 -7.77 -3.55 1.07
CA SER A 65 -6.70 -2.96 1.88
C SER A 65 -5.55 -3.94 1.96
N CYS A 66 -4.47 -3.67 1.23
CA CYS A 66 -3.23 -4.43 1.30
C CYS A 66 -2.18 -3.60 2.05
N GLN A 67 -1.87 -3.98 3.28
CA GLN A 67 -0.69 -3.45 3.95
C GLN A 67 0.54 -3.97 3.20
N VAL A 68 1.44 -3.07 2.80
CA VAL A 68 2.71 -3.50 2.21
C VAL A 68 3.46 -4.28 3.30
N PRO A 69 3.82 -5.55 3.07
CA PRO A 69 4.62 -6.29 4.01
C PRO A 69 5.90 -5.52 4.28
N GLN A 70 6.19 -5.22 5.54
CA GLN A 70 7.50 -4.67 5.86
C GLN A 70 8.53 -5.74 5.54
N HIS A 71 9.54 -5.35 4.75
CA HIS A 71 10.65 -6.24 4.47
C HIS A 71 11.39 -6.53 5.78
N SER A 72 11.61 -7.82 6.09
CA SER A 72 12.24 -8.25 7.35
C SER A 72 13.71 -7.77 7.47
N TYR A 73 14.44 -7.70 6.34
CA TYR A 73 15.74 -7.01 6.34
C TYR A 73 15.53 -5.51 6.60
N LYS A 74 16.37 -4.95 7.48
CA LYS A 74 16.61 -3.51 7.48
C LYS A 74 17.14 -3.16 6.09
N ARG A 75 16.51 -2.21 5.39
CA ARG A 75 17.15 -1.62 4.20
C ARG A 75 18.54 -1.19 4.66
N GLY A 76 19.58 -1.71 4.00
CA GLY A 76 20.97 -1.37 4.32
C GLY A 76 21.09 0.14 4.47
N GLY A 77 21.70 0.57 5.58
CA GLY A 77 21.88 1.98 5.87
C GLY A 77 22.88 2.63 4.92
N ASN A 78 23.00 3.95 5.05
CA ASN A 78 24.14 4.69 4.52
C ASN A 78 25.45 4.00 4.96
N GLU A 79 26.50 4.15 4.16
CA GLU A 79 27.84 3.69 4.55
C GLU A 79 28.18 4.08 5.98
N HIS A 80 28.86 3.18 6.68
CA HIS A 80 29.38 3.50 7.99
C HIS A 80 30.44 4.61 7.81
N LEU A 81 30.31 5.72 8.55
CA LEU A 81 31.18 6.89 8.40
C LEU A 81 32.67 6.56 8.55
N GLU A 82 32.99 5.56 9.38
CA GLU A 82 34.37 5.14 9.66
C GLU A 82 34.83 3.94 8.82
N ILE A 83 33.92 3.26 8.10
CA ILE A 83 34.24 2.09 7.29
C ILE A 83 33.65 2.31 5.89
N PRO A 84 34.40 2.97 4.99
CA PRO A 84 33.93 3.25 3.65
C PRO A 84 33.73 1.95 2.86
N ASN A 85 32.70 1.89 2.02
CA ASN A 85 32.53 0.79 1.08
C ASN A 85 33.47 0.99 -0.11
N LEU A 86 34.68 0.45 0.01
CA LEU A 86 35.73 0.60 -1.02
C LEU A 86 35.37 -0.04 -2.37
N LEU A 87 34.47 -1.03 -2.38
CA LEU A 87 34.13 -1.78 -3.58
C LEU A 87 32.92 -1.22 -4.33
N ASP A 88 31.95 -0.63 -3.62
CA ASP A 88 30.72 -0.06 -4.18
C ASP A 88 30.03 -0.93 -5.24
N ARG A 89 29.98 -2.25 -5.00
CA ARG A 89 29.41 -3.25 -5.93
C ARG A 89 30.06 -3.26 -7.33
N GLN A 90 31.28 -2.77 -7.47
CA GLN A 90 32.08 -2.84 -8.70
C GLN A 90 32.74 -4.22 -8.80
N PHE A 91 32.03 -5.18 -9.40
CA PHE A 91 32.51 -6.55 -9.56
C PHE A 91 33.18 -6.80 -10.94
N ASP A 92 33.13 -5.83 -11.84
CA ASP A 92 33.86 -5.87 -13.11
C ASP A 92 35.34 -5.55 -12.87
N VAL A 93 36.16 -6.59 -12.78
CA VAL A 93 37.61 -6.48 -12.57
C VAL A 93 38.41 -6.79 -13.84
N VAL A 94 39.54 -6.09 -14.00
CA VAL A 94 40.42 -6.23 -15.17
C VAL A 94 41.37 -7.42 -15.06
N GLU A 95 41.75 -7.80 -13.84
CA GLU A 95 42.69 -8.89 -13.55
C GLU A 95 42.06 -9.86 -12.53
N PRO A 96 42.34 -11.17 -12.63
CA PRO A 96 41.92 -12.14 -11.60
C PRO A 96 42.47 -11.81 -10.21
N ASP A 97 41.86 -12.38 -9.16
CA ASP A 97 42.31 -12.32 -7.75
C ASP A 97 42.34 -10.92 -7.10
N THR A 98 41.77 -9.90 -7.73
CA THR A 98 41.73 -8.53 -7.20
C THR A 98 40.52 -8.24 -6.30
N VAL A 99 39.39 -8.89 -6.53
CA VAL A 99 38.14 -8.73 -5.75
C VAL A 99 37.56 -10.09 -5.46
N TRP A 100 37.15 -10.30 -4.20
CA TRP A 100 36.61 -11.57 -3.72
C TRP A 100 35.19 -11.34 -3.19
N CYS A 101 34.25 -12.16 -3.65
CA CYS A 101 32.86 -12.16 -3.17
C CYS A 101 32.59 -13.46 -2.43
N GLY A 102 31.95 -13.38 -1.27
CA GLY A 102 31.50 -14.55 -0.52
C GLY A 102 30.07 -14.36 -0.05
N ASP A 103 29.30 -15.45 -0.02
CA ASP A 103 28.01 -15.53 0.64
C ASP A 103 28.09 -16.47 1.85
N VAL A 104 27.29 -16.19 2.88
CA VAL A 104 27.13 -17.10 4.03
C VAL A 104 25.74 -17.69 3.93
N THR A 105 25.69 -18.98 3.61
CA THR A 105 24.45 -19.74 3.61
C THR A 105 24.37 -20.60 4.86
N TYR A 106 23.37 -20.35 5.71
CA TYR A 106 23.10 -21.18 6.88
C TYR A 106 22.42 -22.49 6.45
N ILE A 107 23.00 -23.62 6.88
CA ILE A 107 22.38 -24.94 6.72
C ILE A 107 21.67 -25.28 8.03
N TRP A 108 20.38 -25.57 7.95
CA TRP A 108 19.56 -25.94 9.10
C TRP A 108 19.81 -27.41 9.47
N THR A 109 20.03 -27.69 10.75
CA THR A 109 20.03 -29.04 11.37
C THR A 109 18.71 -29.33 12.06
#